data_AF-A0AAU8CHJ1-F1
#
_entry.id   AF-A0AAU8CHJ1-F1
#
_cell.length_a   1.000
_cell.length_b   1.000
_cell.length_c   1.000
_cell.angle_alpha   90.00
_cell.angle_beta   90.00
_cell.angle_gamma   90.00
#
_symmetry.space_group_name_H-M   'P 1'
#
loop_
_entity.id
_entity.type
_entity.pdbx_description
1 polymer ?
#
loop_
_entity_poly.entity_id
_entity_poly.type
_entity_poly.pdbx_seq_one_letter_code
_entity_poly.pdbx_strand_id
1 'polypeptide(L)'
;MAVDLAIHDALVLTADERNRLYERGTVCITDGCIEEVRPSRAGDGELEASTVIDGNGKLVMPGLVNAHTHLEMTPLIGAFSELELTEMLGSGTALFNRLGNGEFEYLVEAGVELAALNFLLGGVTTVNSMDARPAAGAEAFGEAGLRGFFGPAISDLFWDQPVDQQFSRAREFVETYHDTYDGRIRATICPHDDWSCTRQLWERTASLAAEYPDLLVHTHLLELEESNTMARANGGEDSVGLLDDVGLLDDRLVAAHFRLGDEEDIQRTAEADAAVAHCPSVFCYWNPDGETQWTPVPELRAAGVDVGVGIDDHYWHDSYSMFGEARQARLAANLKRSAGQFDSMELIRMLTIEGARALGMGDEIGSIEAGKRADIILLDVDKPKFTPLTNVPAHVVNNAVPADVETVIVDGDVVLRNGVPETMDSDDVRQRVNQAVERFMDETGWELDIGGSEPPTSIETVRDLPKRGPARLLTRLAMQSARDRFSF
;
A
#
# COMPACT_ATOMS: atom_id res chain seq x y z
N MET A 1 34.12 7.06 -16.26
CA MET A 1 32.96 6.46 -16.92
C MET A 1 31.90 7.54 -16.87
N ALA A 2 31.27 7.84 -18.00
CA ALA A 2 30.13 8.75 -17.99
C ALA A 2 28.96 7.98 -17.37
N VAL A 3 28.32 8.56 -16.37
CA VAL A 3 27.12 8.02 -15.71
C VAL A 3 25.98 9.01 -15.91
N ASP A 4 24.72 8.60 -15.81
CA ASP A 4 23.61 9.52 -16.03
C ASP A 4 23.40 10.43 -14.82
N LEU A 5 23.44 9.83 -13.61
CA LEU A 5 23.26 10.53 -12.35
C LEU A 5 24.30 10.05 -11.32
N ALA A 6 24.85 10.99 -10.55
CA ALA A 6 25.72 10.68 -9.42
C ALA A 6 25.25 11.42 -8.16
N ILE A 7 25.12 10.70 -7.03
CA ILE A 7 24.95 11.28 -5.70
C ILE A 7 26.26 11.06 -4.96
N HIS A 8 26.92 12.11 -4.46
CA HIS A 8 28.21 11.98 -3.78
C HIS A 8 28.18 12.55 -2.36
N ASP A 9 29.07 12.05 -1.50
CA ASP A 9 29.27 12.54 -0.13
C ASP A 9 28.03 12.44 0.79
N ALA A 10 27.10 11.54 0.45
CA ALA A 10 25.94 11.26 1.28
C ALA A 10 26.23 10.24 2.38
N LEU A 11 25.40 10.22 3.42
CA LEU A 11 25.23 9.04 4.25
C LEU A 11 24.37 8.03 3.47
N VAL A 12 24.87 6.85 3.12
CA VAL A 12 24.12 5.88 2.28
C VAL A 12 23.78 4.63 3.08
N LEU A 13 22.50 4.40 3.37
CA LEU A 13 21.97 3.18 3.96
C LEU A 13 21.42 2.28 2.86
N THR A 14 22.08 1.15 2.60
CA THR A 14 21.79 0.33 1.42
C THR A 14 20.57 -0.58 1.55
N ALA A 15 20.22 -1.02 2.76
CA ALA A 15 19.27 -2.12 3.01
C ALA A 15 19.59 -3.44 2.27
N ASP A 16 20.83 -3.60 1.79
CA ASP A 16 21.33 -4.87 1.26
C ASP A 16 21.33 -5.97 2.34
N GLU A 17 21.70 -7.20 1.99
CA GLU A 17 21.74 -8.32 2.96
C GLU A 17 22.55 -8.04 4.23
N ARG A 18 23.50 -7.10 4.19
CA ARG A 18 24.37 -6.74 5.32
C ARG A 18 23.98 -5.40 5.95
N ASN A 19 22.93 -4.75 5.45
CA ASN A 19 22.51 -3.40 5.81
C ASN A 19 23.70 -2.42 5.84
N ARG A 20 24.55 -2.43 4.79
CA ARG A 20 25.75 -1.58 4.75
C ARG A 20 25.39 -0.10 4.88
N LEU A 21 26.17 0.61 5.68
CA LEU A 21 26.11 2.06 5.86
C LEU A 21 27.43 2.70 5.43
N TYR A 22 27.39 3.58 4.44
CA TYR A 22 28.52 4.40 4.04
C TYR A 22 28.39 5.78 4.68
N GLU A 23 29.26 6.13 5.62
CA GLU A 23 29.25 7.45 6.29
C GLU A 23 29.46 8.61 5.32
N ARG A 24 30.24 8.36 4.27
CA ARG A 24 30.38 9.18 3.06
C ARG A 24 30.42 8.26 1.86
N GLY A 25 29.29 8.11 1.19
CA GLY A 25 29.08 7.26 0.04
C GLY A 25 28.76 8.03 -1.24
N THR A 26 29.06 7.36 -2.35
CA THR A 26 28.71 7.77 -3.71
C THR A 26 27.87 6.66 -4.34
N VAL A 27 26.75 7.05 -4.95
CA VAL A 27 25.88 6.19 -5.77
C VAL A 27 25.92 6.69 -7.20
N CYS A 28 26.29 5.82 -8.13
CA CYS A 28 26.32 6.10 -9.57
C CYS A 28 25.19 5.35 -10.25
N ILE A 29 24.46 6.02 -11.14
CA ILE A 29 23.30 5.49 -11.86
C ILE A 29 23.52 5.66 -13.36
N THR A 30 23.27 4.60 -14.11
CA THR A 30 23.37 4.54 -15.57
C THR A 30 22.21 3.70 -16.11
N ASP A 31 21.51 4.19 -17.13
CA ASP A 31 20.35 3.54 -17.75
C ASP A 31 19.29 3.11 -16.72
N GLY A 32 18.99 4.01 -15.78
CA GLY A 32 18.02 3.80 -14.71
C GLY A 32 18.44 2.79 -13.63
N CYS A 33 19.64 2.22 -13.72
CA CYS A 33 20.15 1.19 -12.82
C CYS A 33 21.30 1.72 -11.97
N ILE A 34 21.40 1.26 -10.73
CA ILE A 34 22.54 1.51 -9.86
C ILE A 34 23.73 0.77 -10.44
N GLU A 35 24.73 1.50 -10.94
CA GLU A 35 25.97 0.92 -11.48
C GLU A 35 26.95 0.58 -10.35
N GLU A 36 27.09 1.50 -9.39
CA GLU A 36 28.04 1.36 -8.28
C GLU A 36 27.52 2.09 -7.03
N VAL A 37 27.69 1.47 -5.86
CA VAL A 37 27.62 2.13 -4.55
C VAL A 37 28.92 1.88 -3.80
N ARG A 38 29.57 2.94 -3.32
CA ARG A 38 30.90 2.85 -2.71
C ARG A 38 31.20 4.03 -1.77
N PRO A 39 32.28 3.98 -0.96
CA PRO A 39 32.76 5.17 -0.27
C PRO A 39 33.12 6.29 -1.26
N SER A 40 32.82 7.53 -0.88
CA SER A 40 33.16 8.72 -1.67
C SER A 40 34.67 8.87 -1.84
N ARG A 41 35.07 9.34 -3.02
CA ARG A 41 36.45 9.65 -3.39
C ARG A 41 36.58 11.12 -3.78
N ALA A 42 37.79 11.66 -3.67
CA ALA A 42 38.06 13.01 -4.17
C ALA A 42 37.79 13.08 -5.68
N GLY A 43 37.04 14.09 -6.11
CA GLY A 43 36.62 14.26 -7.51
C GLY A 43 35.28 13.60 -7.87
N ASP A 44 34.59 12.92 -6.94
CA ASP A 44 33.26 12.36 -7.23
C ASP A 44 32.23 13.45 -7.58
N GLY A 45 32.36 14.66 -7.04
CA GLY A 45 31.54 15.81 -7.44
C GLY A 45 31.87 16.38 -8.82
N GLU A 46 32.92 15.89 -9.47
CA GLU A 46 33.34 16.27 -10.84
C GLU A 46 33.15 15.11 -11.82
N LEU A 47 32.40 14.07 -11.45
CA LEU A 47 32.05 12.98 -12.36
C LEU A 47 31.33 13.56 -13.59
N GLU A 48 31.69 13.05 -14.77
CA GLU A 48 30.99 13.37 -16.00
C GLU A 48 29.60 12.70 -15.94
N ALA A 49 28.61 13.46 -15.48
CA ALA A 49 27.22 13.03 -15.39
C ALA A 49 26.24 14.13 -15.83
N SER A 50 25.05 13.73 -16.28
CA SER A 50 23.99 14.68 -16.65
C SER A 50 23.43 15.40 -15.43
N THR A 51 23.37 14.69 -14.30
CA THR A 51 22.94 15.19 -13.00
C THR A 51 23.95 14.79 -11.93
N VAL A 52 24.43 15.77 -11.16
CA VAL A 52 25.28 15.54 -9.99
C VAL A 52 24.58 16.14 -8.77
N ILE A 53 24.39 15.33 -7.73
CA ILE A 53 23.71 15.70 -6.48
C ILE A 53 24.73 15.67 -5.34
N ASP A 54 24.91 16.81 -4.68
CA ASP A 54 25.62 16.89 -3.41
C ASP A 54 24.75 16.28 -2.30
N GLY A 55 25.26 15.21 -1.71
CA GLY A 55 24.66 14.43 -0.64
C GLY A 55 25.05 14.87 0.76
N ASN A 56 25.91 15.88 0.93
CA ASN A 56 26.32 16.32 2.24
C ASN A 56 25.12 16.79 3.08
N GLY A 57 24.99 16.28 4.31
CA GLY A 57 23.82 16.52 5.17
C GLY A 57 22.59 15.67 4.82
N LYS A 58 22.70 14.75 3.86
CA LYS A 58 21.59 13.92 3.38
C LYS A 58 21.82 12.44 3.68
N LEU A 59 20.73 11.74 3.96
CA LEU A 59 20.66 10.28 4.02
C LEU A 59 20.03 9.74 2.74
N VAL A 60 20.79 8.97 1.98
CA VAL A 60 20.33 8.20 0.82
C VAL A 60 19.90 6.81 1.31
N MET A 61 18.68 6.41 0.95
CA MET A 61 18.16 5.06 1.20
C MET A 61 17.22 4.64 0.05
N PRO A 62 16.87 3.34 -0.07
CA PRO A 62 15.91 2.91 -1.07
C PRO A 62 14.57 3.64 -0.90
N GLY A 63 13.86 3.84 -2.01
CA GLY A 63 12.52 4.39 -2.00
C GLY A 63 11.53 3.52 -1.22
N LEU A 64 10.52 4.17 -0.64
CA LEU A 64 9.55 3.49 0.21
C LEU A 64 8.55 2.71 -0.67
N VAL A 65 8.23 1.50 -0.26
CA VAL A 65 7.24 0.62 -0.90
C VAL A 65 5.99 0.58 -0.02
N ASN A 66 4.90 1.14 -0.51
CA ASN A 66 3.58 1.03 0.10
C ASN A 66 2.90 -0.25 -0.42
N ALA A 67 2.99 -1.33 0.35
CA ALA A 67 2.58 -2.67 -0.07
C ALA A 67 1.05 -2.87 -0.16
N HIS A 68 0.26 -1.94 0.36
CA HIS A 68 -1.19 -1.98 0.31
C HIS A 68 -1.81 -0.59 0.55
N THR A 69 -2.69 -0.15 -0.36
CA THR A 69 -3.39 1.14 -0.28
C THR A 69 -4.68 1.14 -1.10
N HIS A 70 -5.55 2.10 -0.78
CA HIS A 70 -6.68 2.53 -1.59
C HIS A 70 -6.55 4.03 -1.91
N LEU A 71 -6.98 4.46 -3.09
CA LEU A 71 -6.64 5.79 -3.63
C LEU A 71 -7.87 6.64 -3.99
N GLU A 72 -8.99 6.00 -4.32
CA GLU A 72 -10.14 6.67 -4.94
C GLU A 72 -10.77 7.78 -4.09
N MET A 73 -10.75 7.64 -2.75
CA MET A 73 -11.39 8.58 -1.84
C MET A 73 -10.41 9.56 -1.16
N THR A 74 -9.17 9.65 -1.65
CA THR A 74 -8.15 10.61 -1.18
C THR A 74 -8.64 12.07 -1.03
N PRO A 75 -9.54 12.61 -1.88
CA PRO A 75 -10.03 13.98 -1.70
C PRO A 75 -10.82 14.17 -0.40
N LEU A 76 -11.28 13.09 0.21
CA LEU A 76 -12.08 13.08 1.43
C LEU A 76 -11.23 12.92 2.70
N ILE A 77 -9.92 13.18 2.64
CA ILE A 77 -9.10 13.40 3.85
C ILE A 77 -9.78 14.46 4.72
N GLY A 78 -9.96 14.14 6.00
CA GLY A 78 -10.69 14.93 7.00
C GLY A 78 -12.18 14.60 7.10
N ALA A 79 -12.75 13.82 6.17
CA ALA A 79 -14.18 13.52 6.18
C ALA A 79 -14.56 12.40 7.15
N PHE A 80 -13.65 11.47 7.45
CA PHE A 80 -14.00 10.28 8.24
C PHE A 80 -13.55 10.35 9.69
N SER A 81 -12.53 11.15 10.03
CA SER A 81 -11.88 11.15 11.34
C SER A 81 -12.79 11.37 12.55
N GLU A 82 -13.83 12.19 12.39
CA GLU A 82 -14.74 12.52 13.50
C GLU A 82 -16.03 11.65 13.50
N LEU A 83 -16.15 10.70 12.57
CA LEU A 83 -17.29 9.80 12.50
C LEU A 83 -17.12 8.64 13.49
N GLU A 84 -18.23 8.17 14.06
CA GLU A 84 -18.25 6.92 14.80
C GLU A 84 -18.06 5.73 13.83
N LEU A 85 -17.44 4.64 14.27
CA LEU A 85 -17.09 3.48 13.43
C LEU A 85 -18.25 2.98 12.55
N THR A 86 -19.47 2.89 13.10
CA THR A 86 -20.64 2.43 12.32
C THR A 86 -21.02 3.41 11.22
N GLU A 87 -20.88 4.71 11.47
CA GLU A 87 -21.17 5.75 10.51
C GLU A 87 -20.09 5.84 9.43
N MET A 88 -18.82 5.73 9.82
CA MET A 88 -17.68 5.60 8.89
C MET A 88 -17.91 4.42 7.94
N LEU A 89 -18.13 3.20 8.46
CA LEU A 89 -18.30 2.00 7.64
C LEU A 89 -19.52 2.12 6.72
N GLY A 90 -20.63 2.64 7.23
CA GLY A 90 -21.85 2.85 6.45
C GLY A 90 -21.66 3.82 5.29
N SER A 91 -21.06 4.99 5.57
CA SER A 91 -20.81 6.04 4.57
C SER A 91 -19.74 5.62 3.57
N GLY A 92 -18.64 5.01 4.03
CA GLY A 92 -17.59 4.46 3.18
C GLY A 92 -18.13 3.40 2.22
N THR A 93 -18.87 2.41 2.73
CA THR A 93 -19.48 1.35 1.90
C THR A 93 -20.44 1.92 0.85
N ALA A 94 -21.27 2.90 1.23
CA ALA A 94 -22.19 3.53 0.30
C ALA A 94 -21.43 4.28 -0.82
N LEU A 95 -20.36 4.99 -0.47
CA LEU A 95 -19.53 5.70 -1.43
C LEU A 95 -18.80 4.73 -2.37
N PHE A 96 -18.13 3.71 -1.84
CA PHE A 96 -17.49 2.67 -2.66
C PHE A 96 -18.46 2.03 -3.66
N ASN A 97 -19.70 1.72 -3.25
CA ASN A 97 -20.70 1.19 -4.17
C ASN A 97 -21.05 2.17 -5.31
N ARG A 98 -21.17 3.47 -5.02
CA ARG A 98 -21.44 4.50 -6.03
C ARG A 98 -20.26 4.69 -6.98
N LEU A 99 -19.04 4.72 -6.45
CA LEU A 99 -17.79 4.76 -7.24
C LEU A 99 -17.71 3.57 -8.20
N GLY A 100 -17.94 2.35 -7.70
CA GLY A 100 -17.97 1.15 -8.54
C GLY A 100 -19.02 1.22 -9.64
N ASN A 101 -20.17 1.86 -9.40
CA ASN A 101 -21.24 2.08 -10.39
C ASN A 101 -20.93 3.21 -11.39
N GLY A 102 -19.74 3.81 -11.34
CA GLY A 102 -19.29 4.84 -12.26
C GLY A 102 -19.66 6.27 -11.85
N GLU A 103 -20.16 6.49 -10.63
CA GLU A 103 -20.42 7.84 -10.13
C GLU A 103 -19.11 8.54 -9.68
N PHE A 104 -19.12 9.87 -9.61
CA PHE A 104 -17.99 10.67 -9.11
C PHE A 104 -16.63 10.43 -9.78
N GLU A 105 -16.60 10.22 -11.10
CA GLU A 105 -15.35 10.04 -11.84
C GLU A 105 -14.35 11.19 -11.62
N TYR A 106 -14.86 12.43 -11.62
CA TYR A 106 -14.08 13.64 -11.30
C TYR A 106 -13.44 13.61 -9.91
N LEU A 107 -14.06 12.94 -8.93
CA LEU A 107 -13.53 12.83 -7.57
C LEU A 107 -12.39 11.82 -7.53
N VAL A 108 -12.55 10.70 -8.25
CA VAL A 108 -11.50 9.68 -8.35
C VAL A 108 -10.28 10.21 -9.08
N GLU A 109 -10.46 10.87 -10.23
CA GLU A 109 -9.36 11.48 -10.98
C GLU A 109 -8.56 12.46 -10.11
N ALA A 110 -9.24 13.40 -9.43
CA ALA A 110 -8.58 14.32 -8.53
C ALA A 110 -7.94 13.62 -7.31
N GLY A 111 -8.55 12.53 -6.86
CA GLY A 111 -8.11 11.73 -5.72
C GLY A 111 -6.80 11.00 -5.96
N VAL A 112 -6.71 10.27 -7.07
CA VAL A 112 -5.50 9.52 -7.41
C VAL A 112 -4.33 10.45 -7.72
N GLU A 113 -4.58 11.62 -8.32
CA GLU A 113 -3.55 12.65 -8.49
C GLU A 113 -3.05 13.19 -7.14
N LEU A 114 -3.96 13.47 -6.20
CA LEU A 114 -3.57 13.91 -4.86
C LEU A 114 -2.80 12.82 -4.12
N ALA A 115 -3.20 11.55 -4.26
CA ALA A 115 -2.50 10.43 -3.67
C ALA A 115 -1.08 10.29 -4.22
N ALA A 116 -0.93 10.32 -5.55
CA ALA A 116 0.38 10.29 -6.20
C ALA A 116 1.28 11.44 -5.73
N LEU A 117 0.73 12.67 -5.64
CA LEU A 117 1.46 13.83 -5.14
C LEU A 117 1.89 13.66 -3.68
N ASN A 118 0.98 13.27 -2.79
CA ASN A 118 1.27 13.08 -1.36
C ASN A 118 2.29 11.97 -1.14
N PHE A 119 2.16 10.85 -1.86
CA PHE A 119 3.07 9.72 -1.77
C PHE A 119 4.46 10.05 -2.32
N LEU A 120 4.55 10.77 -3.44
CA LEU A 120 5.82 11.31 -3.96
C LEU A 120 6.48 12.23 -2.93
N LEU A 121 5.75 13.20 -2.37
CA LEU A 121 6.24 14.08 -1.29
C LEU A 121 6.60 13.31 -0.02
N GLY A 122 6.00 12.14 0.19
CA GLY A 122 6.28 11.22 1.30
C GLY A 122 7.46 10.28 1.07
N GLY A 123 8.08 10.28 -0.12
CA GLY A 123 9.19 9.40 -0.45
C GLY A 123 8.79 7.98 -0.87
N VAL A 124 7.50 7.78 -1.17
CA VAL A 124 7.01 6.53 -1.76
C VAL A 124 7.38 6.51 -3.23
N THR A 125 8.03 5.42 -3.65
CA THR A 125 8.39 5.17 -5.05
C THR A 125 7.54 4.07 -5.67
N THR A 126 6.93 3.21 -4.85
CA THR A 126 6.13 2.07 -5.30
C THR A 126 4.87 1.90 -4.45
N VAL A 127 3.73 1.66 -5.10
CA VAL A 127 2.46 1.32 -4.44
C VAL A 127 1.90 -0.02 -4.93
N ASN A 128 1.08 -0.67 -4.12
CA ASN A 128 0.21 -1.75 -4.55
C ASN A 128 -1.23 -1.43 -4.13
N SER A 129 -2.07 -1.17 -5.13
CA SER A 129 -3.40 -0.60 -4.98
C SER A 129 -4.48 -1.54 -5.50
N MET A 130 -5.59 -1.57 -4.77
CA MET A 130 -6.82 -2.23 -5.18
C MET A 130 -7.93 -1.20 -5.15
N ASP A 131 -8.60 -0.94 -6.27
CA ASP A 131 -9.61 0.13 -6.33
C ASP A 131 -10.79 -0.32 -7.20
N ALA A 132 -11.94 0.35 -7.11
CA ALA A 132 -13.05 0.09 -8.01
C ALA A 132 -12.75 0.57 -9.45
N ARG A 133 -12.01 1.68 -9.59
CA ARG A 133 -11.57 2.28 -10.86
C ARG A 133 -10.05 2.53 -10.87
N PRO A 134 -9.25 1.45 -10.95
CA PRO A 134 -7.79 1.53 -10.89
C PRO A 134 -7.13 2.24 -12.08
N ALA A 135 -7.84 2.43 -13.20
CA ALA A 135 -7.33 3.04 -14.43
C ALA A 135 -6.76 4.45 -14.19
N ALA A 136 -7.52 5.29 -13.50
CA ALA A 136 -7.07 6.63 -13.15
C ALA A 136 -5.82 6.60 -12.27
N GLY A 137 -5.73 5.64 -11.35
CA GLY A 137 -4.54 5.44 -10.50
C GLY A 137 -3.31 5.03 -11.30
N ALA A 138 -3.45 4.05 -12.20
CA ALA A 138 -2.38 3.59 -13.07
C ALA A 138 -1.81 4.73 -13.93
N GLU A 139 -2.68 5.57 -14.50
CA GLU A 139 -2.29 6.72 -15.32
C GLU A 139 -1.61 7.80 -14.47
N ALA A 140 -2.25 8.23 -13.38
CA ALA A 140 -1.72 9.31 -12.53
C ALA A 140 -0.35 8.96 -11.94
N PHE A 141 -0.15 7.71 -11.47
CA PHE A 141 1.14 7.27 -10.94
C PHE A 141 2.19 7.10 -12.06
N GLY A 142 1.78 6.58 -13.22
CA GLY A 142 2.66 6.44 -14.38
C GLY A 142 3.20 7.80 -14.83
N GLU A 143 2.32 8.79 -14.98
CA GLU A 143 2.63 10.18 -15.34
C GLU A 143 3.45 10.90 -14.27
N ALA A 144 3.17 10.65 -12.99
CA ALA A 144 3.95 11.20 -11.87
C ALA A 144 5.39 10.64 -11.81
N GLY A 145 5.71 9.60 -12.59
CA GLY A 145 7.03 8.97 -12.56
C GLY A 145 7.16 7.87 -11.49
N LEU A 146 6.07 7.47 -10.84
CA LEU A 146 6.06 6.44 -9.80
C LEU A 146 5.90 5.02 -10.36
N ARG A 147 6.19 4.02 -9.53
CA ARG A 147 5.92 2.61 -9.81
C ARG A 147 4.64 2.19 -9.11
N GLY A 148 3.87 1.26 -9.68
CA GLY A 148 2.72 0.73 -8.97
C GLY A 148 2.09 -0.51 -9.56
N PHE A 149 1.46 -1.27 -8.68
CA PHE A 149 0.59 -2.39 -8.97
C PHE A 149 -0.85 -1.92 -8.79
N PHE A 150 -1.70 -2.15 -9.79
CA PHE A 150 -3.09 -1.71 -9.77
C PHE A 150 -4.01 -2.83 -10.23
N GLY A 151 -5.18 -2.97 -9.62
CA GLY A 151 -6.14 -3.97 -10.02
C GLY A 151 -7.57 -3.60 -9.62
N PRO A 152 -8.57 -3.91 -10.46
CA PRO A 152 -9.94 -3.62 -10.12
C PRO A 152 -10.37 -4.59 -9.03
N ALA A 153 -10.91 -4.08 -7.94
CA ALA A 153 -11.44 -4.89 -6.86
C ALA A 153 -12.61 -5.75 -7.37
N ILE A 154 -12.64 -7.04 -7.01
CA ILE A 154 -13.64 -8.03 -7.47
C ILE A 154 -14.33 -8.67 -6.27
N SER A 155 -15.66 -8.65 -6.23
CA SER A 155 -16.47 -9.25 -5.17
C SER A 155 -17.88 -9.60 -5.68
N ASP A 156 -18.50 -10.65 -5.12
CA ASP A 156 -19.89 -11.03 -5.41
C ASP A 156 -20.84 -10.93 -4.22
N LEU A 157 -20.33 -10.57 -3.04
CA LEU A 157 -21.12 -10.31 -1.84
C LEU A 157 -20.99 -8.88 -1.32
N PHE A 158 -19.98 -8.11 -1.74
CA PHE A 158 -19.81 -6.73 -1.28
C PHE A 158 -20.72 -5.75 -2.04
N TRP A 159 -20.67 -5.73 -3.38
CA TRP A 159 -21.48 -4.82 -4.22
C TRP A 159 -22.45 -5.56 -5.16
N ASP A 160 -23.44 -4.82 -5.68
CA ASP A 160 -24.51 -5.35 -6.53
C ASP A 160 -24.15 -5.37 -8.04
N GLN A 161 -22.88 -5.61 -8.37
CA GLN A 161 -22.40 -5.67 -9.77
C GLN A 161 -22.34 -7.09 -10.34
N PRO A 162 -22.65 -7.31 -11.63
CA PRO A 162 -22.52 -8.63 -12.25
C PRO A 162 -21.07 -9.12 -12.26
N VAL A 163 -20.82 -10.30 -11.69
CA VAL A 163 -19.49 -10.92 -11.59
C VAL A 163 -18.80 -11.03 -12.97
N ASP A 164 -19.54 -11.40 -14.02
CA ASP A 164 -18.99 -11.48 -15.38
C ASP A 164 -18.45 -10.14 -15.88
N GLN A 165 -19.10 -9.02 -15.54
CA GLN A 165 -18.58 -7.70 -15.91
C GLN A 165 -17.31 -7.36 -15.13
N GLN A 166 -17.24 -7.71 -13.85
CA GLN A 166 -16.04 -7.45 -13.03
C GLN A 166 -14.82 -8.20 -13.58
N PHE A 167 -14.95 -9.49 -13.90
CA PHE A 167 -13.87 -10.27 -14.51
C PHE A 167 -13.50 -9.79 -15.92
N SER A 168 -14.46 -9.31 -16.72
CA SER A 168 -14.15 -8.68 -18.01
C SER A 168 -13.34 -7.40 -17.84
N ARG A 169 -13.71 -6.53 -16.89
CA ARG A 169 -12.95 -5.32 -16.57
C ARG A 169 -11.55 -5.64 -16.06
N ALA A 170 -11.40 -6.70 -15.25
CA ALA A 170 -10.10 -7.16 -14.79
C ALA A 170 -9.18 -7.57 -15.95
N ARG A 171 -9.69 -8.34 -16.93
CA ARG A 171 -8.92 -8.69 -18.13
C ARG A 171 -8.56 -7.47 -18.96
N GLU A 172 -9.54 -6.60 -19.22
CA GLU A 172 -9.32 -5.36 -19.97
C GLU A 172 -8.27 -4.47 -19.31
N PHE A 173 -8.30 -4.37 -17.99
CA PHE A 173 -7.31 -3.64 -17.21
C PHE A 173 -5.91 -4.25 -17.39
N VAL A 174 -5.77 -5.57 -17.23
CA VAL A 174 -4.50 -6.28 -17.44
C VAL A 174 -3.96 -6.02 -18.85
N GLU A 175 -4.79 -6.19 -19.86
CA GLU A 175 -4.41 -6.01 -21.27
C GLU A 175 -4.00 -4.57 -21.62
N THR A 176 -4.53 -3.58 -20.87
CA THR A 176 -4.30 -2.16 -21.14
C THR A 176 -3.11 -1.60 -20.36
N TYR A 177 -2.96 -1.96 -19.08
CA TYR A 177 -2.05 -1.28 -18.16
C TYR A 177 -0.85 -2.12 -17.70
N HIS A 178 -0.89 -3.44 -17.80
CA HIS A 178 0.26 -4.25 -17.40
C HIS A 178 1.48 -3.96 -18.31
N ASP A 179 2.64 -3.77 -17.68
CA ASP A 179 3.92 -3.42 -18.31
C ASP A 179 3.91 -2.10 -19.10
N THR A 180 3.03 -1.16 -18.74
CA THR A 180 3.05 0.20 -19.26
C THR A 180 4.05 1.09 -18.52
N TYR A 181 4.35 2.28 -19.06
CA TYR A 181 5.35 3.21 -18.52
C TYR A 181 6.71 2.52 -18.29
N ASP A 182 7.19 1.81 -19.31
CA ASP A 182 8.45 1.04 -19.29
C ASP A 182 8.52 0.00 -18.15
N GLY A 183 7.37 -0.62 -17.84
CA GLY A 183 7.26 -1.65 -16.80
C GLY A 183 7.10 -1.11 -15.37
N ARG A 184 6.96 0.22 -15.20
CA ARG A 184 6.66 0.82 -13.89
C ARG A 184 5.24 0.55 -13.41
N ILE A 185 4.29 0.44 -14.34
CA ILE A 185 2.89 0.16 -14.03
C ILE A 185 2.58 -1.29 -14.37
N ARG A 186 2.16 -2.07 -13.37
CA ARG A 186 1.83 -3.49 -13.48
C ARG A 186 0.40 -3.71 -13.02
N ALA A 187 -0.30 -4.65 -13.67
CA ALA A 187 -1.58 -5.09 -13.15
C ALA A 187 -1.40 -6.06 -11.97
N THR A 188 -2.39 -6.13 -11.08
CA THR A 188 -2.53 -7.15 -10.05
C THR A 188 -3.98 -7.66 -10.03
N ILE A 189 -4.19 -8.91 -9.64
CA ILE A 189 -5.52 -9.52 -9.58
C ILE A 189 -6.07 -9.31 -8.17
N CYS A 190 -7.18 -8.59 -8.05
CA CYS A 190 -7.66 -8.10 -6.77
C CYS A 190 -9.04 -8.68 -6.37
N PRO A 191 -9.15 -9.94 -5.94
CA PRO A 191 -10.33 -10.36 -5.19
C PRO A 191 -10.38 -9.54 -3.88
N HIS A 192 -11.54 -8.96 -3.56
CA HIS A 192 -11.65 -7.96 -2.50
C HIS A 192 -11.16 -8.50 -1.15
N ASP A 193 -11.85 -9.48 -0.59
CA ASP A 193 -11.52 -10.07 0.70
C ASP A 193 -12.09 -11.49 0.86
N ASP A 194 -11.62 -12.21 1.88
CA ASP A 194 -12.06 -13.58 2.19
C ASP A 194 -13.50 -13.69 2.72
N TRP A 195 -14.08 -12.59 3.22
CA TRP A 195 -15.43 -12.57 3.79
C TRP A 195 -16.52 -12.15 2.79
N SER A 196 -16.19 -11.49 1.69
CA SER A 196 -17.13 -10.97 0.67
C SER A 196 -17.06 -11.71 -0.67
N CYS A 197 -16.23 -12.72 -0.78
CA CYS A 197 -16.08 -13.52 -2.00
C CYS A 197 -16.62 -14.94 -1.80
N THR A 198 -17.49 -15.41 -2.69
CA THR A 198 -17.92 -16.82 -2.67
C THR A 198 -16.84 -17.75 -3.23
N ARG A 199 -16.92 -19.06 -2.93
CA ARG A 199 -16.06 -20.08 -3.55
C ARG A 199 -16.03 -19.98 -5.09
N GLN A 200 -17.18 -19.70 -5.72
CA GLN A 200 -17.26 -19.57 -7.16
C GLN A 200 -16.45 -18.36 -7.66
N LEU A 201 -16.44 -17.26 -6.91
CA LEU A 201 -15.59 -16.11 -7.21
C LEU A 201 -14.11 -16.51 -7.11
N TRP A 202 -13.71 -17.17 -6.02
CA TRP A 202 -12.35 -17.65 -5.80
C TRP A 202 -11.85 -18.60 -6.90
N GLU A 203 -12.66 -19.56 -7.32
CA GLU A 203 -12.33 -20.46 -8.45
C GLU A 203 -12.14 -19.70 -9.77
N ARG A 204 -12.93 -18.64 -10.00
CA ARG A 204 -12.78 -17.78 -11.18
C ARG A 204 -11.55 -16.89 -11.07
N THR A 205 -11.21 -16.41 -9.88
CA THR A 205 -9.97 -15.69 -9.60
C THR A 205 -8.77 -16.58 -9.88
N ALA A 206 -8.78 -17.83 -9.42
CA ALA A 206 -7.75 -18.82 -9.75
C ALA A 206 -7.64 -19.06 -11.27
N SER A 207 -8.78 -19.13 -11.97
CA SER A 207 -8.79 -19.24 -13.43
C SER A 207 -8.16 -18.00 -14.10
N LEU A 208 -8.45 -16.79 -13.63
CA LEU A 208 -7.84 -15.55 -14.14
C LEU A 208 -6.33 -15.51 -13.83
N ALA A 209 -5.92 -15.88 -12.62
CA ALA A 209 -4.51 -15.96 -12.23
C ALA A 209 -3.74 -17.03 -13.02
N ALA A 210 -4.39 -18.09 -13.46
CA ALA A 210 -3.79 -19.08 -14.35
C ALA A 210 -3.63 -18.57 -15.80
N GLU A 211 -4.46 -17.62 -16.23
CA GLU A 211 -4.33 -16.96 -17.54
C GLU A 211 -3.16 -15.96 -17.56
N TYR A 212 -2.86 -15.33 -16.42
CA TYR A 212 -1.79 -14.37 -16.25
C TYR A 212 -0.85 -14.79 -15.10
N PRO A 213 0.02 -15.79 -15.33
CA PRO A 213 0.81 -16.42 -14.27
C PRO A 213 1.85 -15.49 -13.62
N ASP A 214 2.24 -14.41 -14.30
CA ASP A 214 3.23 -13.45 -13.81
C ASP A 214 2.62 -12.33 -12.94
N LEU A 215 1.29 -12.33 -12.74
CA LEU A 215 0.61 -11.32 -11.92
C LEU A 215 0.43 -11.79 -10.48
N LEU A 216 0.57 -10.84 -9.57
CA LEU A 216 0.21 -11.02 -8.16
C LEU A 216 -1.31 -11.21 -8.00
N VAL A 217 -1.66 -11.85 -6.89
CA VAL A 217 -3.02 -11.89 -6.34
C VAL A 217 -3.02 -11.13 -5.02
N HIS A 218 -3.70 -10.01 -4.98
CA HIS A 218 -3.71 -9.10 -3.83
C HIS A 218 -5.11 -9.11 -3.20
N THR A 219 -5.21 -9.41 -1.90
CA THR A 219 -6.51 -9.55 -1.22
C THR A 219 -6.43 -9.24 0.27
N HIS A 220 -7.52 -8.74 0.87
CA HIS A 220 -7.63 -8.70 2.33
C HIS A 220 -7.89 -10.11 2.87
N LEU A 221 -7.06 -10.57 3.80
CA LEU A 221 -7.10 -11.93 4.30
C LEU A 221 -6.99 -11.94 5.83
N LEU A 222 -7.83 -12.72 6.51
CA LEU A 222 -7.86 -12.84 7.97
C LEU A 222 -7.96 -11.46 8.66
N GLU A 223 -8.72 -10.56 8.06
CA GLU A 223 -8.92 -9.20 8.55
C GLU A 223 -9.97 -9.14 9.67
N LEU A 224 -11.09 -9.86 9.47
CA LEU A 224 -12.29 -9.78 10.30
C LEU A 224 -12.60 -11.13 10.95
N GLU A 225 -13.29 -11.13 12.09
CA GLU A 225 -13.64 -12.37 12.80
C GLU A 225 -14.50 -13.31 11.93
N GLU A 226 -15.21 -12.72 10.99
CA GLU A 226 -16.02 -13.38 9.98
C GLU A 226 -15.20 -14.14 8.93
N SER A 227 -13.93 -13.83 8.71
CA SER A 227 -13.06 -14.41 7.68
C SER A 227 -13.12 -15.94 7.66
N ASN A 228 -12.72 -16.59 8.75
CA ASN A 228 -12.74 -18.05 8.86
C ASN A 228 -14.16 -18.63 8.82
N THR A 229 -15.16 -17.88 9.30
CA THR A 229 -16.57 -18.29 9.18
C THR A 229 -17.02 -18.29 7.73
N MET A 230 -16.62 -17.29 6.95
CA MET A 230 -16.96 -17.24 5.53
C MET A 230 -16.21 -18.33 4.75
N ALA A 231 -14.94 -18.57 5.06
CA ALA A 231 -14.17 -19.66 4.46
C ALA A 231 -14.86 -21.03 4.61
N ARG A 232 -15.36 -21.33 5.82
CA ARG A 232 -16.17 -22.55 6.07
C ARG A 232 -17.47 -22.59 5.30
N ALA A 233 -18.19 -21.47 5.16
CA ALA A 233 -19.40 -21.44 4.32
C ALA A 233 -19.09 -21.49 2.81
N ASN A 234 -17.85 -21.22 2.41
CA ASN A 234 -17.30 -21.48 1.08
C ASN A 234 -16.74 -22.92 0.95
N GLY A 235 -16.77 -23.72 2.01
CA GLY A 235 -16.38 -25.13 1.98
C GLY A 235 -14.90 -25.39 2.23
N GLY A 236 -14.11 -24.37 2.59
CA GLY A 236 -12.75 -24.54 3.10
C GLY A 236 -12.74 -24.82 4.62
N GLU A 237 -11.58 -25.14 5.17
CA GLU A 237 -11.36 -25.33 6.61
C GLU A 237 -11.28 -23.98 7.35
N ASP A 238 -10.45 -23.09 6.83
CA ASP A 238 -10.18 -21.72 7.24
C ASP A 238 -9.85 -20.87 5.99
N SER A 239 -9.57 -19.57 6.15
CA SER A 239 -9.32 -18.67 5.00
C SER A 239 -8.09 -19.09 4.18
N VAL A 240 -6.98 -19.47 4.83
CA VAL A 240 -5.77 -19.95 4.15
C VAL A 240 -6.05 -21.29 3.45
N GLY A 241 -6.84 -22.16 4.08
CA GLY A 241 -7.44 -23.41 3.60
C GLY A 241 -8.19 -23.24 2.30
N LEU A 242 -9.07 -22.26 2.26
CA LEU A 242 -9.85 -21.94 1.06
C LEU A 242 -8.95 -21.52 -0.10
N LEU A 243 -7.93 -20.69 0.15
CA LEU A 243 -7.01 -20.25 -0.90
C LEU A 243 -6.14 -21.39 -1.43
N ASP A 244 -5.67 -22.27 -0.55
CA ASP A 244 -4.96 -23.50 -0.90
C ASP A 244 -5.83 -24.42 -1.78
N ASP A 245 -7.07 -24.67 -1.35
CA ASP A 245 -8.05 -25.51 -2.08
C ASP A 245 -8.31 -25.05 -3.52
N VAL A 246 -8.29 -23.73 -3.77
CA VAL A 246 -8.51 -23.16 -5.11
C VAL A 246 -7.21 -22.90 -5.88
N GLY A 247 -6.05 -23.14 -5.27
CA GLY A 247 -4.74 -22.94 -5.88
C GLY A 247 -4.30 -21.49 -5.98
N LEU A 248 -4.60 -20.67 -4.96
CA LEU A 248 -4.21 -19.27 -4.83
C LEU A 248 -3.30 -19.01 -3.62
N LEU A 249 -2.97 -20.03 -2.82
CA LEU A 249 -1.94 -19.94 -1.79
C LEU A 249 -0.58 -20.31 -2.41
N ASP A 250 0.08 -19.33 -3.01
CA ASP A 250 1.41 -19.45 -3.62
C ASP A 250 2.19 -18.13 -3.52
N ASP A 251 3.36 -18.08 -4.15
CA ASP A 251 4.31 -16.96 -4.15
C ASP A 251 3.79 -15.68 -4.81
N ARG A 252 2.60 -15.73 -5.42
CA ARG A 252 1.93 -14.57 -6.01
C ARG A 252 0.97 -13.91 -5.04
N LEU A 253 0.64 -14.55 -3.92
CA LEU A 253 -0.33 -14.03 -2.96
C LEU A 253 0.29 -12.93 -2.10
N VAL A 254 -0.36 -11.76 -2.11
CA VAL A 254 -0.14 -10.66 -1.16
C VAL A 254 -1.38 -10.52 -0.29
N ALA A 255 -1.27 -11.01 0.95
CA ALA A 255 -2.33 -10.97 1.94
C ALA A 255 -2.27 -9.64 2.74
N ALA A 256 -3.21 -8.73 2.47
CA ALA A 256 -3.35 -7.52 3.25
C ALA A 256 -3.95 -7.83 4.64
N HIS A 257 -3.41 -7.13 5.64
CA HIS A 257 -3.77 -7.19 7.06
C HIS A 257 -3.32 -8.46 7.79
N PHE A 258 -3.89 -9.63 7.52
CA PHE A 258 -3.55 -10.89 8.21
C PHE A 258 -3.67 -10.81 9.75
N ARG A 259 -4.71 -10.11 10.23
CA ARG A 259 -4.83 -9.68 11.64
C ARG A 259 -5.17 -10.83 12.59
N LEU A 260 -5.86 -11.84 12.08
CA LEU A 260 -6.37 -13.00 12.82
C LEU A 260 -5.62 -14.30 12.51
N GLY A 261 -4.48 -14.20 11.81
CA GLY A 261 -3.63 -15.35 11.54
C GLY A 261 -3.10 -16.00 12.82
N ASP A 262 -3.23 -17.31 12.89
CA ASP A 262 -2.62 -18.13 13.93
C ASP A 262 -1.30 -18.78 13.48
N GLU A 263 -0.73 -19.67 14.31
CA GLU A 263 0.53 -20.34 14.03
C GLU A 263 0.47 -21.25 12.80
N GLU A 264 -0.68 -21.88 12.54
CA GLU A 264 -0.88 -22.74 11.37
C GLU A 264 -1.02 -21.91 10.10
N ASP A 265 -1.80 -20.82 10.16
CA ASP A 265 -1.90 -19.85 9.07
C ASP A 265 -0.52 -19.31 8.68
N ILE A 266 0.29 -18.88 9.66
CA ILE A 266 1.65 -18.37 9.44
C ILE A 266 2.53 -19.39 8.73
N GLN A 267 2.52 -20.65 9.21
CA GLN A 267 3.38 -21.69 8.66
C GLN A 267 2.98 -22.03 7.22
N ARG A 268 1.67 -22.09 6.92
CA ARG A 268 1.16 -22.35 5.57
C ARG A 268 1.47 -21.21 4.60
N THR A 269 1.35 -19.96 5.06
CA THR A 269 1.78 -18.77 4.29
C THR A 269 3.28 -18.82 3.98
N ALA A 270 4.11 -19.18 4.96
CA ALA A 270 5.56 -19.31 4.77
C ALA A 270 5.94 -20.46 3.81
N GLU A 271 5.29 -21.62 3.95
CA GLU A 271 5.53 -22.79 3.07
C GLU A 271 5.13 -22.55 1.62
N ALA A 272 4.17 -21.64 1.39
CA ALA A 272 3.70 -21.23 0.09
C ALA A 272 4.51 -20.08 -0.53
N ASP A 273 5.50 -19.54 0.19
CA ASP A 273 6.23 -18.32 -0.18
C ASP A 273 5.31 -17.09 -0.40
N ALA A 274 4.11 -17.10 0.20
CA ALA A 274 3.15 -16.00 0.14
C ALA A 274 3.59 -14.84 1.04
N ALA A 275 3.17 -13.61 0.70
CA ALA A 275 3.57 -12.40 1.39
C ALA A 275 2.43 -11.74 2.17
N VAL A 276 2.77 -10.85 3.11
CA VAL A 276 1.81 -10.09 3.92
C VAL A 276 2.05 -8.59 3.81
N ALA A 277 0.99 -7.80 3.65
CA ALA A 277 1.03 -6.34 3.79
C ALA A 277 0.42 -5.91 5.13
N HIS A 278 1.25 -5.38 6.02
CA HIS A 278 0.85 -4.95 7.36
C HIS A 278 0.43 -3.47 7.39
N CYS A 279 -0.82 -3.21 7.76
CA CYS A 279 -1.40 -1.86 7.84
C CYS A 279 -1.79 -1.53 9.30
N PRO A 280 -0.88 -1.00 10.13
CA PRO A 280 -1.15 -0.83 11.55
C PRO A 280 -2.12 0.31 11.87
N SER A 281 -2.02 1.48 11.22
CA SER A 281 -2.77 2.67 11.64
C SER A 281 -4.27 2.52 11.47
N VAL A 282 -4.73 1.93 10.36
CA VAL A 282 -6.16 1.73 10.10
C VAL A 282 -6.85 0.96 11.23
N PHE A 283 -6.23 -0.12 11.73
CA PHE A 283 -6.78 -0.89 12.85
C PHE A 283 -6.52 -0.25 14.21
N CYS A 284 -5.52 0.63 14.35
CA CYS A 284 -5.40 1.47 15.55
C CYS A 284 -6.50 2.51 15.63
N TYR A 285 -6.89 3.08 14.49
CA TYR A 285 -7.87 4.15 14.42
C TYR A 285 -9.30 3.61 14.52
N TRP A 286 -9.64 2.61 13.71
CA TRP A 286 -10.99 2.09 13.56
C TRP A 286 -11.28 0.84 14.39
N ASN A 287 -10.58 0.74 15.51
CA ASN A 287 -10.69 -0.40 16.40
C ASN A 287 -12.07 -0.48 17.09
N PRO A 288 -12.86 -1.55 16.91
CA PRO A 288 -14.16 -1.68 17.55
C PRO A 288 -14.08 -1.95 19.06
N ASP A 289 -13.03 -2.63 19.56
CA ASP A 289 -12.89 -2.95 20.98
C ASP A 289 -11.44 -3.08 21.46
N GLY A 290 -11.22 -3.01 22.78
CA GLY A 290 -9.86 -3.05 23.37
C GLY A 290 -9.11 -4.38 23.25
N GLU A 291 -9.72 -5.44 22.70
CA GLU A 291 -9.16 -6.80 22.59
C GLU A 291 -8.68 -7.14 21.18
N THR A 292 -8.57 -6.13 20.30
CA THR A 292 -8.07 -6.25 18.93
C THR A 292 -6.87 -7.16 18.82
N GLN A 293 -6.98 -8.13 17.93
CA GLN A 293 -5.84 -8.87 17.44
C GLN A 293 -5.05 -7.99 16.47
N TRP A 294 -3.76 -8.24 16.36
CA TRP A 294 -2.86 -7.50 15.48
C TRP A 294 -2.17 -8.50 14.58
N THR A 295 -1.84 -8.09 13.35
CA THR A 295 -0.99 -8.88 12.46
C THR A 295 0.22 -9.39 13.24
N PRO A 296 0.47 -10.71 13.27
CA PRO A 296 1.56 -11.31 14.04
C PRO A 296 2.90 -11.14 13.31
N VAL A 297 3.28 -9.89 13.04
CA VAL A 297 4.45 -9.55 12.20
C VAL A 297 5.75 -10.17 12.72
N PRO A 298 6.10 -10.11 14.03
CA PRO A 298 7.31 -10.76 14.52
C PRO A 298 7.33 -12.26 14.23
N GLU A 299 6.19 -12.93 14.36
CA GLU A 299 6.05 -14.36 14.11
C GLU A 299 6.12 -14.70 12.61
N LEU A 300 5.43 -13.93 11.75
CA LEU A 300 5.51 -14.05 10.28
C LEU A 300 6.95 -13.91 9.79
N ARG A 301 7.65 -12.84 10.22
CA ARG A 301 9.05 -12.62 9.82
C ARG A 301 9.99 -13.69 10.36
N ALA A 302 9.73 -14.22 11.56
CA ALA A 302 10.50 -15.34 12.11
C ALA A 302 10.29 -16.66 11.34
N ALA A 303 9.11 -16.85 10.74
CA ALA A 303 8.80 -17.98 9.86
C ALA A 303 9.37 -17.82 8.45
N GLY A 304 9.84 -16.62 8.08
CA GLY A 304 10.43 -16.33 6.78
C GLY A 304 9.48 -15.66 5.78
N VAL A 305 8.27 -15.28 6.21
CA VAL A 305 7.33 -14.53 5.38
C VAL A 305 7.86 -13.13 5.12
N ASP A 306 7.86 -12.69 3.85
CA ASP A 306 8.11 -11.31 3.50
C ASP A 306 6.92 -10.43 3.92
N VAL A 307 7.18 -9.47 4.81
CA VAL A 307 6.15 -8.57 5.35
C VAL A 307 6.46 -7.13 4.93
N GLY A 308 5.64 -6.59 4.04
CA GLY A 308 5.64 -5.17 3.67
C GLY A 308 4.79 -4.32 4.62
N VAL A 309 4.98 -3.00 4.59
CA VAL A 309 4.07 -2.05 5.27
C VAL A 309 3.12 -1.45 4.25
N GLY A 310 1.84 -1.30 4.62
CA GLY A 310 0.82 -0.59 3.85
C GLY A 310 0.18 0.53 4.66
N ILE A 311 -0.37 1.54 3.98
CA ILE A 311 -1.15 2.62 4.62
C ILE A 311 -2.65 2.30 4.65
N ASP A 312 -3.11 1.50 3.69
CA ASP A 312 -4.54 1.18 3.48
C ASP A 312 -5.36 2.41 3.04
N ASP A 313 -6.63 2.52 3.45
CA ASP A 313 -7.50 3.69 3.34
C ASP A 313 -6.94 4.91 4.10
N HIS A 314 -5.92 5.55 3.55
CA HIS A 314 -5.21 6.66 4.19
C HIS A 314 -6.09 7.90 4.50
N TYR A 315 -7.22 8.03 3.81
CA TYR A 315 -8.25 9.06 4.02
C TYR A 315 -9.23 8.72 5.16
N TRP A 316 -9.21 7.50 5.69
CA TRP A 316 -9.98 7.15 6.88
C TRP A 316 -9.28 7.55 8.18
N HIS A 317 -7.96 7.79 8.16
CA HIS A 317 -7.18 8.18 9.33
C HIS A 317 -6.24 9.37 9.07
N ASP A 318 -6.43 10.04 7.93
CA ASP A 318 -5.79 11.30 7.52
C ASP A 318 -4.25 11.29 7.55
N SER A 319 -3.63 10.20 7.07
CA SER A 319 -2.17 10.05 7.06
C SER A 319 -1.65 9.39 5.80
N TYR A 320 -0.71 10.04 5.11
CA TYR A 320 0.02 9.47 3.96
C TYR A 320 1.46 9.02 4.34
N SER A 321 1.77 8.92 5.64
CA SER A 321 3.14 8.75 6.11
C SER A 321 3.53 7.29 6.33
N MET A 322 4.31 6.73 5.40
CA MET A 322 4.96 5.43 5.58
C MET A 322 5.91 5.40 6.80
N PHE A 323 6.63 6.48 7.09
CA PHE A 323 7.44 6.60 8.33
C PHE A 323 6.55 6.51 9.58
N GLY A 324 5.37 7.11 9.53
CA GLY A 324 4.33 6.99 10.55
C GLY A 324 3.87 5.54 10.75
N GLU A 325 3.57 4.83 9.66
CA GLU A 325 3.17 3.42 9.72
C GLU A 325 4.25 2.54 10.36
N ALA A 326 5.52 2.71 9.99
CA ALA A 326 6.62 1.94 10.61
C ALA A 326 6.75 2.21 12.11
N ARG A 327 6.57 3.47 12.53
CA ARG A 327 6.53 3.81 13.95
C ARG A 327 5.31 3.18 14.64
N GLN A 328 4.16 3.18 13.98
CA GLN A 328 2.93 2.62 14.52
C GLN A 328 3.01 1.10 14.66
N ALA A 329 3.56 0.39 13.67
CA ALA A 329 3.82 -1.06 13.74
C ALA A 329 4.62 -1.42 15.01
N ARG A 330 5.71 -0.67 15.28
CA ARG A 330 6.50 -0.83 16.49
C ARG A 330 5.70 -0.64 17.77
N LEU A 331 4.94 0.46 17.85
CA LEU A 331 4.22 0.82 19.07
C LEU A 331 3.08 -0.16 19.36
N ALA A 332 2.31 -0.53 18.33
CA ALA A 332 1.24 -1.51 18.44
C ALA A 332 1.77 -2.87 18.89
N ALA A 333 2.84 -3.38 18.27
CA ALA A 333 3.44 -4.66 18.67
C ALA A 333 3.98 -4.62 20.11
N ASN A 334 4.65 -3.53 20.50
CA ASN A 334 5.15 -3.38 21.87
C ASN A 334 4.03 -3.29 22.91
N LEU A 335 2.90 -2.66 22.56
CA LEU A 335 1.72 -2.56 23.42
C LEU A 335 1.06 -3.93 23.63
N LYS A 336 0.90 -4.71 22.55
CA LYS A 336 0.27 -6.04 22.61
C LYS A 336 1.16 -7.10 23.27
N ARG A 337 2.47 -7.02 23.05
CA ARG A 337 3.46 -8.00 23.52
C ARG A 337 4.31 -7.41 24.65
N SER A 338 5.48 -6.89 24.30
CA SER A 338 6.40 -6.19 25.21
C SER A 338 7.39 -5.36 24.41
N ALA A 339 8.23 -4.55 25.05
CA ALA A 339 9.32 -3.86 24.33
C ALA A 339 10.22 -4.83 23.54
N GLY A 340 10.81 -4.34 22.45
CA GLY A 340 11.81 -5.07 21.66
C GLY A 340 11.24 -5.99 20.60
N GLN A 341 10.02 -5.74 20.09
CA GLN A 341 9.45 -6.54 19.00
C GLN A 341 10.09 -6.24 17.63
N PHE A 342 10.72 -5.06 17.49
CA PHE A 342 11.36 -4.63 16.25
C PHE A 342 12.63 -3.84 16.51
N ASP A 343 13.72 -4.27 15.88
CA ASP A 343 14.87 -3.43 15.62
C ASP A 343 14.54 -2.39 14.53
N SER A 344 15.16 -1.22 14.58
CA SER A 344 14.81 -0.14 13.63
C SER A 344 15.20 -0.47 12.20
N MET A 345 16.23 -1.29 12.01
CA MET A 345 16.60 -1.73 10.66
C MET A 345 15.55 -2.67 10.06
N GLU A 346 14.90 -3.51 10.87
CA GLU A 346 13.83 -4.40 10.40
C GLU A 346 12.66 -3.60 9.82
N LEU A 347 12.25 -2.54 10.51
CA LEU A 347 11.18 -1.66 10.01
C LEU A 347 11.58 -0.93 8.73
N ILE A 348 12.84 -0.52 8.58
CA ILE A 348 13.33 0.05 7.31
C ILE A 348 13.27 -1.00 6.20
N ARG A 349 13.60 -2.26 6.50
CA ARG A 349 13.50 -3.34 5.52
C ARG A 349 12.05 -3.58 5.10
N MET A 350 11.11 -3.62 6.04
CA MET A 350 9.67 -3.72 5.75
C MET A 350 9.16 -2.54 4.90
N LEU A 351 9.71 -1.33 5.11
CA LEU A 351 9.43 -0.15 4.29
C LEU A 351 10.05 -0.19 2.89
N THR A 352 11.02 -1.08 2.64
CA THR A 352 11.85 -1.08 1.42
C THR A 352 11.97 -2.49 0.84
N ILE A 353 13.06 -3.21 1.12
CA ILE A 353 13.38 -4.50 0.49
C ILE A 353 12.38 -5.63 0.79
N GLU A 354 11.83 -5.71 2.00
CA GLU A 354 10.82 -6.73 2.36
C GLU A 354 9.46 -6.37 1.72
N GLY A 355 9.13 -5.07 1.62
CA GLY A 355 7.98 -4.62 0.82
C GLY A 355 8.15 -4.90 -0.68
N ALA A 356 9.35 -4.69 -1.23
CA ALA A 356 9.66 -5.03 -2.62
C ALA A 356 9.56 -6.53 -2.88
N ARG A 357 10.05 -7.37 -1.96
CA ARG A 357 9.93 -8.84 -2.05
C ARG A 357 8.49 -9.30 -1.95
N ALA A 358 7.69 -8.70 -1.06
CA ALA A 358 6.27 -8.97 -0.96
C ALA A 358 5.53 -8.71 -2.29
N LEU A 359 6.05 -7.81 -3.14
CA LEU A 359 5.51 -7.51 -4.47
C LEU A 359 6.26 -8.22 -5.62
N GLY A 360 7.10 -9.22 -5.32
CA GLY A 360 7.87 -9.95 -6.33
C GLY A 360 8.97 -9.12 -7.02
N MET A 361 9.32 -7.95 -6.48
CA MET A 361 10.32 -7.02 -7.04
C MET A 361 11.63 -6.97 -6.23
N GLY A 362 11.84 -7.94 -5.34
CA GLY A 362 13.00 -8.00 -4.46
C GLY A 362 14.35 -8.05 -5.18
N ASP A 363 14.38 -8.45 -6.45
CA ASP A 363 15.59 -8.46 -7.29
C ASP A 363 15.77 -7.15 -8.07
N GLU A 364 14.73 -6.33 -8.22
CA GLU A 364 14.74 -5.11 -9.02
C GLU A 364 14.92 -3.84 -8.19
N ILE A 365 14.28 -3.75 -7.02
CA ILE A 365 14.26 -2.53 -6.18
C ILE A 365 14.42 -2.87 -4.68
N GLY A 366 14.21 -1.88 -3.81
CA GLY A 366 14.13 -2.06 -2.36
C GLY A 366 15.47 -2.08 -1.62
N SER A 367 16.59 -2.17 -2.33
CA SER A 367 17.94 -2.01 -1.78
C SER A 367 18.85 -1.26 -2.77
N ILE A 368 19.87 -0.57 -2.26
CA ILE A 368 20.88 0.12 -3.07
C ILE A 368 22.01 -0.86 -3.35
N GLU A 369 21.87 -1.60 -4.45
CA GLU A 369 22.82 -2.62 -4.89
C GLU A 369 23.08 -2.48 -6.39
N ALA A 370 24.31 -2.77 -6.83
CA ALA A 370 24.64 -2.70 -8.24
C ALA A 370 23.76 -3.68 -9.05
N GLY A 371 23.21 -3.20 -10.16
CA GLY A 371 22.30 -3.94 -11.03
C GLY A 371 20.80 -3.73 -10.74
N LYS A 372 20.44 -3.18 -9.58
CA LYS A 372 19.04 -2.83 -9.26
C LYS A 372 18.62 -1.51 -9.90
N ARG A 373 17.32 -1.33 -10.12
CA ARG A 373 16.72 -0.06 -10.54
C ARG A 373 16.93 1.00 -9.45
N ALA A 374 17.18 2.24 -9.86
CA ALA A 374 17.44 3.33 -8.95
C ALA A 374 16.16 3.99 -8.44
N ASP A 375 15.44 3.27 -7.58
CA ASP A 375 14.32 3.78 -6.79
C ASP A 375 14.87 4.20 -5.42
N ILE A 376 15.16 5.49 -5.25
CA ILE A 376 15.99 6.04 -4.16
C ILE A 376 15.37 7.33 -3.61
N ILE A 377 15.46 7.53 -2.29
CA ILE A 377 15.13 8.80 -1.64
C ILE A 377 16.33 9.41 -0.91
N LEU A 378 16.35 10.74 -0.86
CA LEU A 378 17.29 11.51 -0.04
C LEU A 378 16.49 12.25 1.05
N LEU A 379 16.82 11.96 2.30
CA LEU A 379 16.29 12.66 3.46
C LEU A 379 17.26 13.76 3.90
N ASP A 380 16.75 14.97 4.14
CA ASP A 380 17.50 16.05 4.81
C ASP A 380 17.65 15.72 6.30
N VAL A 381 18.85 15.25 6.65
CA VAL A 381 19.21 14.87 8.03
C VAL A 381 20.06 15.94 8.74
N ASP A 382 20.30 17.10 8.10
CA ASP A 382 20.97 18.26 8.72
C ASP A 382 19.97 19.14 9.51
N LYS A 383 18.96 18.49 10.09
CA LYS A 383 17.95 19.13 10.94
C LYS A 383 18.23 18.83 12.42
N PRO A 384 17.96 19.76 13.35
CA PRO A 384 18.25 19.57 14.78
C PRO A 384 17.68 18.28 15.39
N LYS A 385 16.53 17.79 14.92
CA LYS A 385 15.88 16.56 15.42
C LYS A 385 16.66 15.27 15.15
N PHE A 386 17.64 15.32 14.26
CA PHE A 386 18.53 14.20 13.95
C PHE A 386 19.85 14.27 14.71
N THR A 387 20.08 15.31 15.53
CA THR A 387 21.36 15.48 16.25
C THR A 387 21.31 14.91 17.68
N PRO A 388 22.27 14.05 18.08
CA PRO A 388 23.38 13.52 17.29
C PRO A 388 22.93 12.38 16.36
N LEU A 389 23.38 12.40 15.10
CA LEU A 389 23.03 11.39 14.10
C LEU A 389 23.85 10.12 14.35
N THR A 390 23.31 9.23 15.18
CA THR A 390 24.04 8.06 15.69
C THR A 390 23.42 6.76 15.18
N ASN A 391 22.32 6.31 15.77
CA ASN A 391 21.57 5.16 15.31
C ASN A 391 20.68 5.58 14.13
N VAL A 392 21.26 5.65 12.94
CA VAL A 392 20.60 6.10 11.70
C VAL A 392 19.27 5.39 11.47
N PRO A 393 19.17 4.04 11.55
CA PRO A 393 17.88 3.39 11.39
C PRO A 393 16.82 3.85 12.40
N ALA A 394 17.20 4.08 13.66
CA ALA A 394 16.26 4.58 14.66
C ALA A 394 15.83 6.03 14.41
N HIS A 395 16.70 6.86 13.82
CA HIS A 395 16.33 8.20 13.40
C HIS A 395 15.31 8.18 12.25
N VAL A 396 15.50 7.32 11.25
CA VAL A 396 14.54 7.16 10.15
C VAL A 396 13.18 6.73 10.68
N VAL A 397 13.12 5.62 11.42
CA VAL A 397 11.84 5.04 11.86
C VAL A 397 11.09 5.91 12.88
N ASN A 398 11.81 6.59 13.79
CA ASN A 398 11.15 7.28 14.91
C ASN A 398 11.03 8.79 14.74
N ASN A 399 11.91 9.43 13.95
CA ASN A 399 12.00 10.89 13.86
C ASN A 399 11.76 11.44 12.44
N ALA A 400 11.98 10.65 11.39
CA ALA A 400 11.73 11.11 10.03
C ALA A 400 10.23 11.30 9.79
N VAL A 401 9.90 12.27 8.95
CA VAL A 401 8.55 12.59 8.50
C VAL A 401 8.60 12.90 6.99
N PRO A 402 7.47 12.89 6.27
CA PRO A 402 7.42 13.21 4.85
C PRO A 402 8.17 14.49 4.46
N ALA A 403 8.04 15.55 5.27
CA ALA A 403 8.74 16.82 5.04
C ALA A 403 10.28 16.78 5.16
N ASP A 404 10.87 15.64 5.50
CA ASP A 404 12.33 15.43 5.40
C ASP A 404 12.76 14.86 4.05
N VAL A 405 11.84 14.34 3.25
CA VAL A 405 12.13 13.87 1.88
C VAL A 405 12.44 15.08 1.01
N GLU A 406 13.68 15.16 0.54
CA GLU A 406 14.15 16.27 -0.28
C GLU A 406 14.16 15.89 -1.76
N THR A 407 14.64 14.68 -2.08
CA THR A 407 14.76 14.20 -3.46
C THR A 407 14.22 12.78 -3.55
N VAL A 408 13.49 12.49 -4.62
CA VAL A 408 13.00 11.16 -4.98
C VAL A 408 13.45 10.86 -6.39
N ILE A 409 14.02 9.67 -6.57
CA ILE A 409 14.48 9.14 -7.84
C ILE A 409 13.72 7.83 -8.06
N VAL A 410 13.14 7.66 -9.24
CA VAL A 410 12.46 6.41 -9.63
C VAL A 410 12.98 6.02 -11.00
N ASP A 411 13.41 4.77 -11.14
CA ASP A 411 14.03 4.27 -12.36
C ASP A 411 15.19 5.14 -12.87
N GLY A 412 15.90 5.80 -11.94
CA GLY A 412 17.02 6.72 -12.22
C GLY A 412 16.64 8.16 -12.59
N ASP A 413 15.36 8.45 -12.79
CA ASP A 413 14.87 9.81 -13.06
C ASP A 413 14.53 10.54 -11.77
N VAL A 414 14.94 11.80 -11.66
CA VAL A 414 14.59 12.65 -10.52
C VAL A 414 13.16 13.15 -10.68
N VAL A 415 12.24 12.66 -9.83
CA VAL A 415 10.81 13.00 -9.88
C VAL A 415 10.40 13.99 -8.78
N LEU A 416 11.20 14.11 -7.72
CA LEU A 416 11.11 15.17 -6.71
C LEU A 416 12.51 15.74 -6.48
N ARG A 417 12.65 17.07 -6.45
CA ARG A 417 13.92 17.74 -6.16
C ARG A 417 13.71 18.91 -5.21
N ASN A 418 14.50 18.96 -4.13
CA ASN A 418 14.41 19.99 -3.10
C ASN A 418 12.98 20.18 -2.55
N GLY A 419 12.22 19.08 -2.42
CA GLY A 419 10.83 19.08 -1.98
C GLY A 419 9.82 19.60 -3.00
N VAL A 420 10.22 19.78 -4.27
CA VAL A 420 9.36 20.24 -5.37
C VAL A 420 9.22 19.12 -6.41
N PRO A 421 7.99 18.66 -6.75
CA PRO A 421 7.78 17.66 -7.80
C PRO A 421 8.21 18.18 -9.17
N GLU A 422 8.87 17.33 -9.97
CA GLU A 422 9.27 17.66 -11.35
C GLU A 422 8.19 17.26 -12.38
N THR A 423 7.31 16.31 -12.03
CA THR A 423 6.31 15.69 -12.90
C THR A 423 4.88 16.16 -12.64
N MET A 424 4.64 16.86 -11.54
CA MET A 424 3.30 17.28 -11.10
C MET A 424 3.30 18.75 -10.65
N ASP A 425 2.26 19.51 -11.01
CA ASP A 425 2.03 20.84 -10.45
C ASP A 425 1.18 20.71 -9.18
N SER A 426 1.79 20.99 -8.03
CA SER A 426 1.14 20.85 -6.72
C SER A 426 -0.06 21.79 -6.55
N ASP A 427 -0.02 23.00 -7.09
CA ASP A 427 -1.10 23.97 -6.93
C ASP A 427 -2.29 23.63 -7.82
N ASP A 428 -2.03 23.15 -9.05
CA ASP A 428 -3.07 22.67 -9.96
C ASP A 428 -3.79 21.43 -9.40
N VAL A 429 -3.05 20.45 -8.87
CA VAL A 429 -3.64 19.26 -8.22
C VAL A 429 -4.54 19.69 -7.06
N ARG A 430 -4.04 20.56 -6.17
CA ARG A 430 -4.82 21.11 -5.05
C ARG A 430 -6.08 21.84 -5.52
N GLN A 431 -6.00 22.60 -6.62
CA GLN A 431 -7.15 23.28 -7.19
C GLN A 431 -8.20 22.29 -7.71
N ARG A 432 -7.79 21.25 -8.45
CA ARG A 432 -8.70 20.21 -8.96
C ARG A 432 -9.39 19.45 -7.84
N VAL A 433 -8.65 19.08 -6.79
CA VAL A 433 -9.20 18.44 -5.59
C VAL A 433 -10.26 19.33 -4.94
N ASN A 434 -9.96 20.60 -4.69
CA ASN A 434 -10.93 21.51 -4.06
C ASN A 434 -12.21 21.64 -4.90
N GLN A 435 -12.09 21.76 -6.23
CA GLN A 435 -13.25 21.80 -7.12
C GLN A 435 -14.04 20.48 -7.11
N ALA A 436 -13.36 19.35 -7.05
CA ALA A 436 -14.00 18.04 -6.95
C ALA A 436 -14.75 17.90 -5.64
N VAL A 437 -14.15 18.29 -4.50
CA VAL A 437 -14.80 18.23 -3.19
C VAL A 437 -16.01 19.18 -3.12
N GLU A 438 -15.89 20.42 -3.61
CA GLU A 438 -17.02 21.36 -3.70
C GLU A 438 -18.19 20.76 -4.50
N ARG A 439 -17.90 20.20 -5.67
CA ARG A 439 -18.90 19.54 -6.50
C ARG A 439 -19.51 18.32 -5.80
N PHE A 440 -18.69 17.53 -5.11
CA PHE A 440 -19.14 16.36 -4.37
C PHE A 440 -20.11 16.74 -3.25
N MET A 441 -19.79 17.77 -2.47
CA MET A 441 -20.69 18.29 -1.43
C MET A 441 -22.01 18.78 -2.03
N ASP A 442 -21.98 19.52 -3.14
CA ASP A 442 -23.18 19.99 -3.83
C ASP A 442 -24.06 18.84 -4.38
N GLU A 443 -23.45 17.78 -4.91
CA GLU A 443 -24.16 16.63 -5.49
C GLU A 443 -24.72 15.67 -4.43
N THR A 444 -24.04 15.54 -3.29
CA THR A 444 -24.38 14.56 -2.25
C THR A 444 -25.11 15.13 -1.05
N GLY A 445 -24.96 16.43 -0.79
CA GLY A 445 -25.39 17.04 0.47
C GLY A 445 -24.51 16.65 1.66
N TRP A 446 -23.33 16.06 1.43
CA TRP A 446 -22.35 15.84 2.49
C TRP A 446 -21.77 17.20 2.92
N GLU A 447 -21.87 17.52 4.21
CA GLU A 447 -21.30 18.76 4.77
C GLU A 447 -19.89 18.48 5.32
N LEU A 448 -18.87 19.12 4.73
CA LEU A 448 -17.49 19.06 5.19
C LEU A 448 -17.05 20.48 5.59
N ASP A 449 -16.72 20.69 6.86
CA ASP A 449 -16.24 21.98 7.35
C ASP A 449 -15.17 21.86 8.45
N ILE A 450 -14.76 22.99 9.03
CA ILE A 450 -13.72 23.03 10.08
C ILE A 450 -14.20 22.32 11.37
N GLY A 451 -15.51 22.25 11.60
CA GLY A 451 -16.14 21.64 12.75
C GLY A 451 -16.33 20.13 12.64
N GLY A 452 -16.17 19.56 11.44
CA GLY A 452 -16.19 18.11 11.22
C GLY A 452 -16.85 17.73 9.90
N SER A 453 -17.41 16.52 9.89
CA SER A 453 -18.06 15.93 8.74
C SER A 453 -19.45 15.44 9.12
N GLU A 454 -20.47 15.85 8.36
CA GLU A 454 -21.83 15.31 8.48
C GLU A 454 -22.19 14.64 7.15
N PRO A 455 -22.18 13.30 7.06
CA PRO A 455 -22.63 12.60 5.87
C PRO A 455 -24.11 12.89 5.60
N PRO A 456 -24.56 12.78 4.35
CA PRO A 456 -25.97 12.95 4.01
C PRO A 456 -26.84 12.02 4.86
N THR A 457 -28.08 12.42 5.12
CA THR A 457 -28.93 11.78 6.13
C THR A 457 -28.83 10.26 6.08
N SER A 458 -28.64 9.60 7.22
CA SER A 458 -28.43 8.14 7.31
C SER A 458 -29.44 7.29 6.53
N ILE A 459 -30.65 7.80 6.27
CA ILE A 459 -31.67 7.16 5.41
C ILE A 459 -31.23 7.08 3.94
N GLU A 460 -30.56 8.10 3.41
CA GLU A 460 -29.99 8.12 2.06
C GLU A 460 -28.79 7.18 1.97
N THR A 461 -27.88 7.22 2.96
CA THR A 461 -26.76 6.26 3.05
C THR A 461 -27.25 4.81 3.06
N VAL A 462 -28.26 4.50 3.89
CA VAL A 462 -28.88 3.15 3.94
C VAL A 462 -29.56 2.77 2.62
N ARG A 463 -30.10 3.73 1.87
CA ARG A 463 -30.71 3.46 0.56
C ARG A 463 -29.66 3.08 -0.49
N ASP A 464 -28.48 3.66 -0.39
CA ASP A 464 -27.37 3.52 -1.33
C ASP A 464 -26.43 2.36 -1.00
N LEU A 465 -26.58 1.74 0.18
CA LEU A 465 -25.96 0.47 0.51
C LEU A 465 -26.36 -0.62 -0.50
N PRO A 466 -25.42 -1.49 -0.91
CA PRO A 466 -25.73 -2.67 -1.70
C PRO A 466 -26.79 -3.52 -1.00
N LYS A 467 -27.79 -4.01 -1.74
CA LYS A 467 -28.95 -4.70 -1.17
C LYS A 467 -28.85 -6.20 -1.28
N ARG A 468 -28.34 -6.72 -2.40
CA ARG A 468 -28.35 -8.17 -2.67
C ARG A 468 -27.10 -8.84 -2.12
N GLY A 469 -25.93 -8.26 -2.35
CA GLY A 469 -24.66 -8.76 -1.82
C GLY A 469 -24.68 -8.91 -0.30
N PRO A 470 -24.85 -7.81 0.47
CA PRO A 470 -24.85 -7.84 1.92
C PRO A 470 -25.94 -8.72 2.54
N ALA A 471 -27.14 -8.76 1.94
CA ALA A 471 -28.19 -9.68 2.41
C ALA A 471 -27.79 -11.16 2.25
N ARG A 472 -27.12 -11.50 1.14
CA ARG A 472 -26.58 -12.86 0.93
C ARG A 472 -25.45 -13.15 1.89
N LEU A 473 -24.53 -12.20 2.08
CA LEU A 473 -23.44 -12.30 3.04
C LEU A 473 -23.95 -12.61 4.45
N LEU A 474 -24.82 -11.74 4.99
CA LEU A 474 -25.39 -11.90 6.33
C LEU A 474 -26.13 -13.23 6.48
N THR A 475 -26.83 -13.67 5.42
CA THR A 475 -27.49 -14.98 5.41
C THR A 475 -26.48 -16.13 5.48
N ARG A 476 -25.38 -16.06 4.72
CA ARG A 476 -24.32 -17.09 4.71
C ARG A 476 -23.62 -17.16 6.06
N LEU A 477 -23.20 -16.03 6.60
CA LEU A 477 -22.58 -15.93 7.93
C LEU A 477 -23.52 -16.48 9.01
N ALA A 478 -24.78 -16.03 9.05
CA ALA A 478 -25.74 -16.51 10.05
C ALA A 478 -25.98 -18.03 9.97
N MET A 479 -26.08 -18.59 8.75
CA MET A 479 -26.24 -20.03 8.55
C MET A 479 -25.00 -20.81 9.01
N GLN A 480 -23.80 -20.31 8.72
CA GLN A 480 -22.57 -20.98 9.12
C GLN A 480 -22.32 -20.88 10.63
N SER A 481 -22.48 -19.70 11.23
CA SER A 481 -22.37 -19.53 12.69
C SER A 481 -23.37 -20.40 13.44
N ALA A 482 -24.57 -20.64 12.88
CA ALA A 482 -25.51 -21.59 13.44
C ALA A 482 -25.01 -23.04 13.35
N ARG A 483 -24.41 -23.45 12.23
CA ARG A 483 -23.80 -24.79 12.09
C ARG A 483 -22.66 -24.99 13.10
N ASP A 484 -21.80 -24.00 13.26
CA ASP A 484 -20.66 -24.06 14.18
C ASP A 484 -21.13 -24.21 15.64
N ARG A 485 -22.21 -23.51 16.03
CA ARG A 485 -22.77 -23.58 17.39
C ARG A 485 -23.56 -24.87 17.67
N PHE A 486 -24.18 -25.46 16.66
CA PHE A 486 -25.11 -26.60 16.82
C PHE A 486 -24.59 -27.89 16.19
N SER A 487 -23.28 -27.99 15.94
CA SER A 487 -22.63 -29.23 15.53
C SER A 487 -22.90 -30.34 16.57
N PHE A 488 -23.55 -31.41 16.11
CA PHE A 488 -23.92 -32.63 16.86
C PHE A 488 -22.94 -33.76 16.56
#